data_AF-A0A923B3D4-F1
#
_entry.id   AF-A0A923B3D4-F1
#
_cell.length_a   1.000
_cell.length_b   1.000
_cell.length_c   1.000
_cell.angle_alpha   90.00
_cell.angle_beta   90.00
_cell.angle_gamma   90.00
#
_symmetry.space_group_name_H-M   'P 1'
#
loop_
_entity.id
_entity.type
_entity.pdbx_description
1 polymer ?
#
loop_
_entity_poly.entity_id
_entity_poly.type
_entity_poly.pdbx_seq_one_letter_code
_entity_poly.pdbx_strand_id
1 'polypeptide(L)'
;MKEFSISPEELRAKQEAAIAERPAIEAKLKLAETAAKEPTFSGWLRRQIHAHPEVSFPRLQEASGLGKIPFLQFLEGQAPISTEQADALCTVLGIVPAGAEKVA
;
A
#
# COMPACT_ATOMS: atom_id res chain seq x y z
N MET A 1 30.02 -10.82 15.39
CA MET A 1 28.71 -10.15 15.61
C MET A 1 29.00 -8.65 15.68
N LYS A 2 28.38 -7.82 14.84
CA LYS A 2 28.53 -6.35 14.95
C LYS A 2 27.60 -5.89 16.08
N GLU A 3 28.17 -5.49 17.21
CA GLU A 3 27.42 -4.83 18.29
C GLU A 3 26.99 -3.45 17.78
N PHE A 4 25.69 -3.28 17.54
CA PHE A 4 25.09 -1.98 17.27
C PHE A 4 24.95 -1.24 18.60
N SER A 5 26.01 -0.56 19.05
CA SER A 5 25.94 0.36 20.18
C SER A 5 25.28 1.66 19.73
N ILE A 6 23.95 1.72 19.81
CA ILE A 6 23.23 2.99 19.69
C ILE A 6 23.41 3.72 21.02
N SER A 7 23.94 4.95 20.99
CA SER A 7 24.08 5.77 22.19
C SER A 7 22.69 6.06 22.80
N PRO A 8 22.54 6.17 24.13
CA PRO A 8 21.29 6.58 24.77
C PRO A 8 20.71 7.88 24.20
N GLU A 9 21.56 8.81 23.73
CA GLU A 9 21.13 10.05 23.07
C GLU A 9 20.56 9.82 21.67
N GLU A 10 21.19 8.97 20.87
CA GLU A 10 20.70 8.60 19.54
C GLU A 10 19.37 7.83 19.63
N LEU A 11 19.20 7.01 20.68
CA LEU A 11 17.95 6.31 20.95
C LEU A 11 16.82 7.30 21.26
N ARG A 12 17.07 8.30 22.12
CA ARG A 12 16.09 9.35 22.43
C ARG A 12 15.72 10.16 21.20
N ALA A 13 16.71 10.59 20.41
CA ALA A 13 16.46 11.34 19.18
C ALA A 13 15.61 10.54 18.17
N LYS A 14 15.86 9.22 18.02
CA LYS A 14 15.03 8.34 17.18
C LYS A 14 13.62 8.16 17.72
N GLN A 15 13.46 8.08 19.05
CA GLN A 15 12.15 8.00 19.69
C GLN A 15 11.35 9.30 19.50
N GLU A 16 11.98 10.45 19.70
CA GLU A 16 11.35 11.76 19.48
C GLU A 16 10.95 11.96 18.02
N ALA A 17 11.81 11.57 17.07
CA ALA A 17 11.49 11.57 15.65
C ALA A 17 10.28 10.65 15.35
N ALA A 18 10.27 9.42 15.87
CA ALA A 18 9.15 8.50 15.68
C ALA A 18 7.84 9.02 16.28
N ILE A 19 7.90 9.69 17.44
CA ILE A 19 6.74 10.33 18.07
C ILE A 19 6.25 11.50 17.21
N ALA A 20 7.16 12.31 16.67
CA ALA A 20 6.83 13.44 15.81
C ALA A 20 6.24 13.00 14.46
N GLU A 21 6.65 11.85 13.93
CA GLU A 21 6.12 11.28 12.67
C GLU A 21 4.77 10.57 12.86
N ARG A 22 4.43 10.17 14.09
CA ARG A 22 3.22 9.38 14.39
C ARG A 22 1.92 10.01 13.86
N PRO A 23 1.65 11.32 14.01
CA PRO A 23 0.44 11.94 13.49
C PRO A 23 0.36 11.87 11.96
N ALA A 24 1.50 12.01 11.27
CA ALA A 24 1.54 11.92 9.80
C ALA A 24 1.26 10.49 9.33
N ILE A 25 1.78 9.48 10.03
CA ILE A 25 1.50 8.07 9.74
C ILE A 25 0.02 7.74 9.99
N GLU A 26 -0.55 8.19 11.11
CA GLU A 26 -1.97 8.01 11.43
C GLU A 26 -2.87 8.67 10.38
N ALA A 27 -2.52 9.88 9.91
CA ALA A 27 -3.25 10.55 8.84
C ALA A 27 -3.22 9.75 7.53
N LYS A 28 -2.05 9.21 7.13
CA LYS A 28 -1.92 8.37 5.93
C LYS A 28 -2.70 7.06 6.03
N LEU A 29 -2.67 6.41 7.20
CA LEU A 29 -3.47 5.21 7.44
C LEU A 29 -4.96 5.50 7.25
N LYS A 30 -5.45 6.61 7.82
CA LYS A 30 -6.85 7.03 7.67
C LYS A 30 -7.22 7.32 6.20
N LEU A 31 -6.31 7.92 5.43
CA LEU A 31 -6.51 8.13 3.99
C LEU A 31 -6.66 6.80 3.26
N ALA A 32 -5.75 5.85 3.49
CA ALA A 32 -5.82 4.53 2.87
C ALA A 32 -7.12 3.78 3.22
N GLU A 33 -7.51 3.79 4.49
CA GLU A 33 -8.76 3.17 4.94
C GLU A 33 -10.01 3.82 4.31
N THR A 34 -9.98 5.14 4.10
CA THR A 34 -11.06 5.87 3.45
C THR A 34 -11.12 5.54 1.96
N ALA A 35 -9.96 5.57 1.29
CA ALA A 35 -9.83 5.27 -0.13
C ALA A 35 -10.24 3.83 -0.47
N ALA A 36 -10.02 2.87 0.43
CA ALA A 36 -10.47 1.48 0.29
C ALA A 36 -11.99 1.29 0.44
N LYS A 37 -12.71 2.28 0.99
CA LYS A 37 -14.18 2.26 1.14
C LYS A 37 -14.90 2.95 -0.02
N GLU A 38 -14.17 3.55 -0.95
CA GLU A 38 -14.78 4.20 -2.12
C GLU A 38 -15.59 3.18 -2.95
N PRO A 39 -16.81 3.53 -3.40
CA PRO A 39 -17.64 2.67 -4.25
C PRO A 39 -17.16 2.70 -5.71
N THR A 40 -15.87 2.45 -5.92
CA THR A 40 -15.20 2.46 -7.23
C THR A 40 -14.39 1.17 -7.40
N PHE A 41 -13.99 0.86 -8.64
CA PHE A 41 -13.08 -0.26 -8.90
C PHE A 41 -11.75 -0.10 -8.16
N SER A 42 -11.18 1.10 -8.14
CA SER A 42 -9.95 1.38 -7.37
C SER A 42 -10.14 1.19 -5.87
N GLY A 43 -11.29 1.61 -5.31
CA GLY A 43 -11.62 1.36 -3.91
C GLY A 43 -11.74 -0.13 -3.60
N TRP A 44 -12.43 -0.89 -4.46
CA TRP A 44 -12.48 -2.35 -4.37
C TRP A 44 -11.09 -2.98 -4.43
N LEU A 45 -10.23 -2.58 -5.36
CA LEU A 45 -8.89 -3.13 -5.50
C LEU A 45 -8.01 -2.84 -4.27
N ARG A 46 -8.04 -1.62 -3.72
CA ARG A 46 -7.36 -1.29 -2.46
C ARG A 46 -7.82 -2.18 -1.31
N ARG A 47 -9.13 -2.42 -1.22
CA ARG A 47 -9.70 -3.35 -0.23
C ARG A 47 -9.18 -4.78 -0.42
N GLN A 48 -9.06 -5.25 -1.65
CA GLN A 48 -8.46 -6.57 -1.92
C GLN A 48 -7.00 -6.60 -1.48
N ILE A 49 -6.20 -5.59 -1.81
CA ILE A 49 -4.81 -5.50 -1.36
C ILE A 49 -4.70 -5.62 0.18
N HIS A 50 -5.58 -4.94 0.93
CA HIS A 50 -5.60 -5.05 2.39
C HIS A 50 -6.09 -6.42 2.91
N ALA A 51 -6.90 -7.13 2.14
CA ALA A 51 -7.43 -8.45 2.49
C ALA A 51 -6.44 -9.60 2.22
N HIS A 52 -5.36 -9.34 1.50
CA HIS A 52 -4.33 -10.32 1.10
C HIS A 52 -2.96 -10.03 1.74
N PRO A 53 -2.82 -10.09 3.08
CA PRO A 53 -1.57 -9.80 3.77
C PRO A 53 -0.44 -10.81 3.45
N GLU A 54 -0.76 -11.96 2.86
CA GLU A 54 0.19 -12.95 2.37
C GLU A 54 1.00 -12.45 1.16
N VAL A 55 0.46 -11.47 0.41
CA VAL A 55 1.17 -10.86 -0.71
C VAL A 55 1.96 -9.65 -0.20
N SER A 56 3.29 -9.74 -0.28
CA SER A 56 4.15 -8.70 0.27
C SER A 56 4.03 -7.37 -0.49
N PHE A 57 4.21 -6.26 0.23
CA PHE A 57 4.21 -4.93 -0.38
C PHE A 57 5.21 -4.79 -1.55
N PRO A 58 6.47 -5.26 -1.46
CA PRO A 58 7.39 -5.23 -2.60
C PRO A 58 6.88 -6.02 -3.81
N ARG A 59 6.19 -7.14 -3.58
CA ARG A 59 5.64 -7.96 -4.67
C ARG A 59 4.49 -7.24 -5.40
N LEU A 60 3.62 -6.55 -4.67
CA LEU A 60 2.56 -5.73 -5.25
C LEU A 60 3.12 -4.54 -6.05
N GLN A 61 4.18 -3.90 -5.54
CA GLN A 61 4.89 -2.84 -6.26
C GLN A 61 5.51 -3.33 -7.56
N GLU A 62 6.21 -4.47 -7.50
CA GLU A 62 6.82 -5.10 -8.68
C GLU A 62 5.75 -5.42 -9.72
N ALA A 63 4.63 -6.03 -9.32
CA ALA A 63 3.54 -6.40 -10.22
C ALA A 63 2.90 -5.19 -10.90
N SER A 64 2.66 -4.11 -10.14
CA SER A 64 2.10 -2.87 -10.71
C SER A 64 3.09 -2.06 -11.55
N GLY A 65 4.39 -2.36 -11.49
CA GLY A 65 5.43 -1.55 -12.13
C GLY A 65 5.56 -0.14 -11.53
N LEU A 66 4.93 0.12 -10.38
CA LEU A 66 4.94 1.43 -9.73
C LEU A 66 6.10 1.54 -8.74
N GLY A 67 6.74 2.71 -8.75
CA GLY A 67 7.65 3.09 -7.67
C GLY A 67 6.93 3.19 -6.32
N LYS A 68 7.71 3.20 -5.23
CA LYS A 68 7.17 3.27 -3.85
C LYS A 68 6.20 4.42 -3.63
N ILE A 69 6.57 5.62 -4.07
CA ILE A 69 5.73 6.81 -3.86
C ILE A 69 4.43 6.75 -4.66
N PRO A 70 4.46 6.51 -6.00
CA PRO A 70 3.22 6.34 -6.77
C PRO A 70 2.30 5.23 -6.24
N PHE A 71 2.86 4.10 -5.80
CA PHE A 71 2.05 3.02 -5.26
C PHE A 71 1.37 3.40 -3.93
N LEU A 72 2.08 4.09 -3.03
CA LEU A 72 1.47 4.64 -1.81
C LEU A 72 0.38 5.66 -2.13
N GLN A 73 0.61 6.55 -3.09
CA GLN A 73 -0.40 7.53 -3.52
C GLN A 73 -1.66 6.84 -4.06
N PHE A 74 -1.51 5.72 -4.79
CA PHE A 74 -2.65 4.90 -5.20
C PHE A 74 -3.41 4.34 -4.01
N LEU A 75 -2.72 3.72 -3.04
CA LEU A 75 -3.34 3.15 -1.84
C LEU A 75 -4.04 4.22 -0.98
N GLU A 76 -3.47 5.42 -0.91
CA GLU A 76 -4.00 6.58 -0.20
C GLU A 76 -5.11 7.32 -0.98
N GLY A 77 -5.47 6.86 -2.19
CA GLY A 77 -6.54 7.47 -3.01
C GLY A 77 -6.15 8.76 -3.73
N GLN A 78 -4.88 9.13 -3.74
CA GLN A 78 -4.39 10.40 -4.27
C GLN A 78 -4.04 10.34 -5.77
N ALA A 79 -3.72 9.14 -6.28
CA ALA A 79 -3.36 8.95 -7.68
C ALA A 79 -4.10 7.75 -8.29
N PRO A 80 -4.61 7.87 -9.52
CA PRO A 80 -5.12 6.72 -10.25
C PRO A 80 -3.96 5.84 -10.76
N ILE A 81 -4.31 4.61 -11.15
CA ILE A 81 -3.42 3.69 -11.86
C ILE A 81 -4.05 3.34 -13.22
N SER A 82 -3.24 2.87 -14.17
CA SER A 82 -3.77 2.40 -15.45
C SER A 82 -4.50 1.06 -15.29
N THR A 83 -5.32 0.71 -16.29
CA THR A 83 -6.00 -0.60 -16.35
C THR A 83 -4.99 -1.75 -16.32
N GLU A 84 -3.90 -1.66 -17.08
CA GLU A 84 -2.83 -2.69 -17.10
C GLU A 84 -2.22 -2.91 -15.71
N GLN A 85 -1.99 -1.83 -14.96
CA GLN A 85 -1.46 -1.91 -13.59
C GLN A 85 -2.47 -2.56 -12.64
N ALA A 86 -3.75 -2.25 -12.81
CA ALA A 86 -4.80 -2.86 -12.01
C ALA A 86 -4.97 -4.37 -12.31
N ASP A 87 -4.88 -4.76 -13.58
CA ASP A 87 -4.95 -6.16 -14.00
C ASP A 87 -3.76 -6.97 -13.48
N ALA A 88 -2.55 -6.39 -13.51
CA ALA A 88 -1.36 -7.00 -12.94
C ALA A 88 -1.49 -7.20 -11.41
N LEU A 89 -2.08 -6.23 -10.72
CA LEU A 89 -2.40 -6.35 -9.29
C LEU A 89 -3.45 -7.44 -9.04
N CYS A 90 -4.50 -7.52 -9.86
CA CYS A 90 -5.50 -8.60 -9.74
C CYS A 90 -4.84 -9.97 -9.94
N THR A 91 -3.94 -10.09 -10.92
CA THR A 91 -3.21 -11.33 -11.21
C THR A 91 -2.36 -11.78 -10.03
N VAL A 92 -1.59 -10.87 -9.41
CA VAL A 92 -0.72 -11.23 -8.27
C VAL A 92 -1.51 -11.54 -6.99
N LEU A 93 -2.68 -10.93 -6.84
CA LEU A 93 -3.63 -11.22 -5.77
C LEU A 93 -4.43 -12.51 -6.03
N GLY A 94 -4.35 -13.10 -7.22
CA GLY A 94 -5.11 -14.29 -7.60
C GLY A 94 -6.61 -14.05 -7.68
N ILE A 95 -7.03 -12.81 -7.96
CA ILE A 95 -8.44 -12.40 -8.04
C ILE A 95 -8.85 -12.15 -9.49
N VAL A 96 -10.07 -12.55 -9.82
CA VAL A 96 -10.72 -12.21 -11.08
C VAL A 96 -11.75 -11.12 -10.77
N PRO A 97 -11.65 -9.93 -11.38
CA PRO A 97 -12.64 -8.88 -11.18
C PRO A 97 -14.01 -9.36 -11.66
N ALA A 98 -15.04 -9.15 -10.83
CA ALA A 98 -16.41 -9.52 -11.17
C ALA A 98 -16.83 -8.79 -12.47
N GLY A 99 -17.24 -9.56 -13.49
CA GLY A 99 -17.56 -9.05 -14.83
C GLY A 99 -16.56 -9.41 -15.93
N ALA A 100 -15.37 -9.95 -15.59
CA ALA A 100 -14.42 -10.49 -16.57
C ALA A 100 -14.86 -11.85 -17.17
N GLU A 101 -15.94 -12.46 -16.67
CA GLU A 101 -16.44 -13.78 -17.07
C GLU A 101 -17.18 -13.80 -18.44
N LYS A 102 -17.18 -12.71 -19.20
CA LYS A 102 -17.89 -12.65 -20.50
C LYS A 102 -16.99 -12.29 -21.68
N VAL A 103 -16.13 -13.22 -22.10
CA VAL A 103 -15.86 -13.44 -23.52
C VAL A 103 -15.45 -14.91 -23.71
N ALA A 104 -16.40 -15.75 -24.11
CA ALA A 104 -16.16 -17.05 -24.75
C ALA A 104 -16.89 -17.04 -26.09
#